data_AF-A0A9P6DVN9-F1
#
_entry.id   AF-A0A9P6DVN9-F1
#
_cell.length_a   1.000
_cell.length_b   1.000
_cell.length_c   1.000
_cell.angle_alpha   90.00
_cell.angle_beta   90.00
_cell.angle_gamma   90.00
#
_symmetry.space_group_name_H-M   'P 1'
#
loop_
_entity.id
_entity.type
_entity.pdbx_description
1 polymer ?
#
loop_
_entity_poly.entity_id
_entity_poly.type
_entity_poly.pdbx_seq_one_letter_code
_entity_poly.pdbx_strand_id
1 'polypeptide(L)'
;MLPDRKDVTMEVGFMDAYVRLLIQTCHKRKVAAMGGMSTAIPIKEDPKANEIAMAKVRADKSREVTAGHDGTWVAHPPICSIAMDVFNDGPNQYHVLRSQVVVAARDLLDTSVKGSITEDGVKGNVSAALETKNSLFTRPPSLLIGSKQCVSETGLHSHCSLSFPRSESPKYTLIGEEFQSAERTS
;
A
#
# COMPACT_ATOMS: atom_id res chain seq x y z
N MET A 1 6.05 22.40 -10.27
CA MET A 1 4.66 22.44 -9.73
C MET A 1 4.02 21.10 -10.07
N LEU A 2 3.36 20.45 -9.11
CA LEU A 2 2.72 19.15 -9.33
C LEU A 2 1.23 19.33 -9.68
N PRO A 3 0.65 18.44 -10.50
CA PRO A 3 -0.78 18.46 -10.82
C PRO A 3 -1.61 17.94 -9.63
N ASP A 4 -2.91 17.79 -9.82
CA ASP A 4 -3.80 17.18 -8.83
C ASP A 4 -3.27 15.81 -8.35
N ARG A 5 -3.42 15.53 -7.04
CA ARG A 5 -2.89 14.30 -6.41
C ARG A 5 -3.35 12.99 -7.06
N LYS A 6 -4.50 13.00 -7.74
CA LYS A 6 -5.07 11.84 -8.44
C LYS A 6 -4.26 11.45 -9.68
N ASP A 7 -3.57 12.40 -10.29
CA ASP A 7 -2.77 12.21 -11.50
C ASP A 7 -1.33 11.80 -11.16
N VAL A 8 -0.91 12.03 -9.90
CA VAL A 8 0.38 11.57 -9.36
C VAL A 8 0.26 10.11 -8.90
N THR A 9 0.25 9.18 -9.87
CA THR A 9 0.20 7.74 -9.61
C THR A 9 1.60 7.15 -9.40
N MET A 10 1.69 5.90 -8.96
CA MET A 10 2.97 5.18 -8.84
C MET A 10 3.67 4.87 -10.18
N GLU A 11 3.05 5.23 -11.31
CA GLU A 11 3.55 5.01 -12.66
C GLU A 11 4.24 6.25 -13.25
N VAL A 12 4.11 7.41 -12.59
CA VAL A 12 4.76 8.64 -13.06
C VAL A 12 6.27 8.52 -12.91
N GLY A 13 7.03 9.25 -13.75
CA GLY A 13 8.47 9.06 -13.92
C GLY A 13 9.27 9.02 -12.62
N PHE A 14 9.13 10.03 -11.76
CA PHE A 14 9.88 10.08 -10.50
C PHE A 14 9.44 9.01 -9.48
N MET A 15 8.18 8.58 -9.50
CA MET A 15 7.68 7.52 -8.61
C MET A 15 8.15 6.13 -9.07
N ASP A 16 8.18 5.88 -10.37
CA ASP A 16 8.76 4.67 -10.94
C ASP A 16 10.28 4.61 -10.68
N ALA A 17 11.00 5.73 -10.85
CA ALA A 17 12.41 5.84 -10.48
C ALA A 17 12.64 5.55 -8.97
N TYR A 18 11.78 6.09 -8.10
CA TYR A 18 11.78 5.80 -6.66
C TYR A 18 11.64 4.31 -6.35
N VAL A 19 10.63 3.65 -6.92
CA VAL A 19 10.38 2.21 -6.71
C VAL A 19 11.57 1.37 -7.17
N ARG A 20 12.11 1.66 -8.35
CA ARG A 20 13.26 0.94 -8.91
C ARG A 20 14.49 1.04 -8.01
N LEU A 21 14.80 2.24 -7.52
CA LEU A 21 15.93 2.48 -6.63
C LEU A 21 15.74 1.82 -5.25
N LEU A 22 14.52 1.87 -4.71
CA LEU A 22 14.17 1.26 -3.42
C LEU A 22 14.42 -0.25 -3.48
N ILE A 23 13.85 -0.94 -4.47
CA ILE A 23 13.98 -2.40 -4.63
C ILE A 23 15.44 -2.79 -4.81
N GLN A 24 16.16 -2.11 -5.71
CA GLN A 24 17.58 -2.36 -5.94
C GLN A 24 18.40 -2.22 -4.65
N THR A 25 18.15 -1.18 -3.87
CA THR A 25 18.90 -0.90 -2.64
C THR A 25 18.60 -1.94 -1.55
N CYS A 26 17.33 -2.29 -1.35
CA CYS A 26 16.90 -3.29 -0.39
C CYS A 26 17.45 -4.68 -0.74
N HIS A 27 17.29 -5.12 -1.98
CA HIS A 27 17.71 -6.46 -2.41
C HIS A 27 19.23 -6.62 -2.43
N LYS A 28 19.97 -5.56 -2.78
CA LYS A 28 21.44 -5.54 -2.65
C LYS A 28 21.90 -5.80 -1.20
N ARG A 29 21.10 -5.39 -0.21
CA ARG A 29 21.37 -5.59 1.22
C ARG A 29 20.65 -6.81 1.81
N LYS A 30 19.91 -7.58 1.00
CA LYS A 30 19.07 -8.72 1.44
C LYS A 30 18.03 -8.31 2.49
N VAL A 31 17.43 -7.13 2.31
CA VAL A 31 16.34 -6.61 3.14
C VAL A 31 15.07 -6.54 2.30
N ALA A 32 13.91 -6.66 2.95
CA ALA A 32 12.62 -6.59 2.29
C ALA A 32 12.31 -5.20 1.70
N ALA A 33 11.83 -5.18 0.46
CA ALA A 33 11.25 -4.03 -0.21
C ALA A 33 9.72 -4.09 -0.13
N MET A 34 9.12 -3.21 0.67
CA MET A 34 7.67 -3.16 0.87
C MET A 34 6.98 -2.23 -0.13
N GLY A 35 5.87 -2.69 -0.70
CA GLY A 35 4.99 -1.94 -1.60
C GLY A 35 4.07 -0.94 -0.90
N GLY A 36 3.20 -0.30 -1.66
CA GLY A 36 2.32 0.76 -1.20
C GLY A 36 1.04 0.26 -0.52
N MET A 37 0.35 1.19 0.15
CA MET A 37 -0.95 0.94 0.79
C MET A 37 -2.09 0.93 -0.23
N SER A 38 -2.96 -0.08 -0.17
CA SER A 38 -4.28 -0.05 -0.84
C SER A 38 -5.39 0.26 0.16
N THR A 39 -6.10 1.37 -0.09
CA THR A 39 -7.16 1.93 0.78
C THR A 39 -8.58 1.81 0.21
N ALA A 40 -8.78 0.94 -0.78
CA ALA A 40 -10.12 0.72 -1.34
C ALA A 40 -11.04 0.11 -0.26
N ILE A 41 -12.27 0.60 -0.13
CA ILE A 41 -13.30 -0.08 0.67
C ILE A 41 -14.12 -0.95 -0.28
N PRO A 42 -14.40 -2.22 0.08
CA PRO A 42 -15.41 -3.02 -0.60
C PRO A 42 -16.80 -2.36 -0.53
N ILE A 43 -17.40 -2.15 -1.70
CA ILE A 43 -18.74 -1.54 -1.82
C ILE A 43 -19.75 -2.69 -1.78
N LYS A 44 -20.60 -2.75 -0.75
CA LYS A 44 -21.58 -3.85 -0.61
C LYS A 44 -22.84 -3.62 -1.45
N GLU A 45 -23.14 -2.35 -1.69
CA GLU A 45 -24.39 -1.89 -2.28
C GLU A 45 -24.38 -1.94 -3.83
N ASP A 46 -23.19 -1.97 -4.44
CA ASP A 46 -23.02 -2.05 -5.90
C ASP A 46 -21.95 -3.10 -6.25
N PRO A 47 -22.36 -4.33 -6.61
CA PRO A 47 -21.45 -5.40 -6.99
C PRO A 47 -20.55 -5.04 -8.18
N LYS A 48 -21.05 -4.27 -9.15
CA LYS A 48 -20.30 -3.93 -10.37
C LYS A 48 -19.22 -2.89 -10.08
N ALA A 49 -19.55 -1.87 -9.30
CA ALA A 49 -18.55 -0.90 -8.85
C ALA A 49 -17.50 -1.56 -7.95
N ASN A 50 -17.91 -2.50 -7.11
CA ASN A 50 -17.00 -3.27 -6.26
C ASN A 50 -16.02 -4.12 -7.10
N GLU A 51 -16.50 -4.83 -8.11
CA GLU A 51 -15.64 -5.60 -9.02
C GLU A 51 -14.60 -4.72 -9.71
N ILE A 52 -14.98 -3.54 -10.20
CA ILE A 52 -14.04 -2.59 -10.82
C ILE A 52 -12.99 -2.12 -9.80
N ALA A 53 -13.41 -1.79 -8.58
CA ALA A 53 -12.50 -1.36 -7.53
C ALA A 53 -11.51 -2.48 -7.13
N MET A 54 -12.00 -3.71 -6.96
CA MET A 54 -11.17 -4.87 -6.60
C MET A 54 -10.24 -5.27 -7.75
N ALA A 55 -10.69 -5.17 -9.00
CA ALA A 55 -9.83 -5.38 -10.17
C ALA A 55 -8.69 -4.36 -10.21
N LYS A 56 -8.96 -3.09 -9.89
CA LYS A 56 -7.92 -2.06 -9.78
C LYS A 56 -6.92 -2.39 -8.68
N VAL A 57 -7.38 -2.81 -7.50
CA VAL A 57 -6.48 -3.23 -6.41
C VAL A 57 -5.61 -4.41 -6.84
N ARG A 58 -6.19 -5.41 -7.51
CA ARG A 58 -5.43 -6.56 -8.02
C ARG A 58 -4.37 -6.13 -9.04
N ALA A 59 -4.70 -5.22 -9.96
CA ALA A 59 -3.75 -4.69 -10.93
C ALA A 59 -2.61 -3.92 -10.25
N ASP A 60 -2.92 -3.08 -9.26
CA ASP A 60 -1.93 -2.32 -8.49
C ASP A 60 -0.96 -3.26 -7.74
N LYS A 61 -1.49 -4.31 -7.10
CA LYS A 61 -0.67 -5.30 -6.38
C LYS A 61 0.16 -6.17 -7.33
N SER A 62 -0.39 -6.55 -8.48
CA SER A 62 0.33 -7.35 -9.49
C SER A 62 1.50 -6.55 -10.08
N ARG A 63 1.33 -5.24 -10.25
CA ARG A 63 2.41 -4.33 -10.64
C ARG A 63 3.52 -4.28 -9.59
N GLU A 64 3.18 -4.29 -8.29
CA GLU A 64 4.18 -4.30 -7.21
C GLU A 64 5.02 -5.58 -7.22
N VAL A 65 4.40 -6.75 -7.38
CA VAL A 65 5.12 -8.04 -7.52
C VAL A 65 5.99 -8.07 -8.77
N THR A 66 5.46 -7.61 -9.90
CA THR A 66 6.22 -7.53 -11.16
C THR A 66 7.42 -6.59 -11.04
N ALA A 67 7.29 -5.52 -10.26
CA ALA A 67 8.39 -4.59 -9.99
C ALA A 67 9.47 -5.22 -9.08
N GLY A 68 9.11 -6.21 -8.27
CA GLY A 68 9.99 -6.92 -7.33
C GLY A 68 9.82 -6.51 -5.87
N HIS A 69 8.61 -6.14 -5.43
CA HIS A 69 8.37 -5.95 -3.99
C HIS A 69 8.15 -7.30 -3.29
N ASP A 70 8.68 -7.42 -2.08
CA ASP A 70 8.54 -8.64 -1.27
C ASP A 70 7.21 -8.74 -0.53
N GLY A 71 6.50 -7.61 -0.40
CA GLY A 71 5.23 -7.54 0.33
C GLY A 71 4.51 -6.23 0.07
N THR A 72 3.29 -6.12 0.58
CA THR A 72 2.42 -4.96 0.34
C THR A 72 1.57 -4.62 1.56
N TRP A 73 0.97 -3.43 1.56
CA TRP A 73 0.09 -2.95 2.63
C TRP A 73 -1.36 -2.88 2.18
N VAL A 74 -2.26 -3.27 3.09
CA VAL A 74 -3.71 -3.27 2.91
C VAL A 74 -4.39 -2.66 4.12
N ALA A 75 -5.44 -1.88 3.89
CA ALA A 75 -6.20 -1.21 4.96
C ALA A 75 -7.42 -2.00 5.45
N HIS A 76 -7.85 -3.03 4.69
CA HIS A 76 -9.10 -3.74 4.95
C HIS A 76 -8.95 -5.26 4.86
N PRO A 77 -9.53 -6.03 5.81
CA PRO A 77 -9.46 -7.49 5.81
C PRO A 77 -9.92 -8.18 4.51
N PRO A 78 -11.02 -7.76 3.85
CA PRO A 78 -11.45 -8.39 2.60
C PRO A 78 -10.48 -8.24 1.43
N ILE A 79 -9.53 -7.30 1.51
CA ILE A 79 -8.51 -7.09 0.48
C ILE A 79 -7.28 -7.96 0.74
N CYS A 80 -7.11 -8.47 1.97
CA CYS A 80 -5.99 -9.32 2.32
C CYS A 80 -5.93 -10.58 1.44
N SER A 81 -7.07 -11.21 1.11
CA SER A 81 -7.10 -12.38 0.23
C SER A 81 -6.56 -12.06 -1.16
N ILE A 82 -6.99 -10.94 -1.75
CA ILE A 82 -6.50 -10.48 -3.06
C ILE A 82 -4.99 -10.23 -3.04
N ALA A 83 -4.48 -9.61 -1.98
CA ALA A 83 -3.04 -9.38 -1.85
C ALA A 83 -2.26 -10.70 -1.71
N MET A 84 -2.76 -11.64 -0.92
CA MET A 84 -2.12 -12.95 -0.75
C MET A 84 -2.09 -13.76 -2.05
N ASP A 85 -3.20 -13.76 -2.80
CA ASP A 85 -3.28 -14.46 -4.09
C ASP A 85 -2.25 -13.95 -5.09
N VAL A 86 -1.98 -12.63 -5.07
CA VAL A 86 -1.04 -11.99 -5.99
C VAL A 86 0.42 -12.20 -5.57
N PHE A 87 0.70 -12.27 -4.27
CA PHE A 87 2.06 -12.42 -3.72
C PHE A 87 2.42 -13.89 -3.40
N ASN A 88 1.77 -14.87 -4.06
CA ASN A 88 1.90 -16.28 -3.69
C ASN A 88 3.14 -17.01 -4.27
N ASP A 89 3.93 -16.36 -5.13
CA ASP A 89 5.09 -16.96 -5.83
C ASP A 89 6.36 -17.07 -4.96
N GLY A 90 6.20 -17.53 -3.72
CA GLY A 90 7.28 -17.76 -2.76
C GLY A 90 7.39 -16.71 -1.66
N PRO A 91 8.33 -16.90 -0.71
CA PRO A 91 8.40 -16.08 0.50
C PRO A 91 8.97 -14.68 0.27
N ASN A 92 9.78 -14.46 -0.77
CA ASN A 92 10.36 -13.16 -1.08
C ASN A 92 11.04 -13.19 -2.47
N GLN A 93 11.38 -12.02 -2.97
CA GLN A 93 12.03 -11.77 -4.26
C GLN A 93 13.46 -11.23 -4.11
N TYR A 94 14.19 -11.58 -3.03
CA TYR A 94 15.57 -11.12 -2.80
C TYR A 94 16.56 -11.46 -3.94
N HIS A 95 16.23 -12.45 -4.76
CA HIS A 95 17.01 -12.84 -5.94
C HIS A 95 16.92 -11.81 -7.08
N VAL A 96 15.91 -10.93 -7.07
CA VAL A 96 15.67 -9.90 -8.10
C VAL A 96 16.50 -8.66 -7.79
N LEU A 97 17.81 -8.70 -8.04
CA LEU A 97 18.73 -7.62 -7.63
C LEU A 97 18.59 -6.31 -8.43
N ARG A 98 18.00 -6.37 -9.64
CA ARG A 98 17.86 -5.23 -10.57
C ARG A 98 19.16 -4.43 -10.75
N SER A 99 20.30 -5.11 -10.93
CA SER A 99 21.63 -4.48 -11.02
C SER A 99 21.81 -3.52 -12.19
N GLN A 100 21.00 -3.66 -13.24
CA GLN A 100 20.96 -2.79 -14.42
C GLN A 100 20.27 -1.43 -14.18
N VAL A 101 19.55 -1.28 -13.07
CA VAL A 101 18.86 -0.03 -12.74
C VAL A 101 19.91 1.01 -12.34
N VAL A 102 19.89 2.15 -13.03
CA VAL A 102 20.67 3.33 -12.67
C VAL A 102 19.69 4.48 -12.59
N VAL A 103 19.51 5.01 -11.38
CA VAL A 103 18.63 6.15 -11.10
C VAL A 103 19.51 7.32 -10.68
N ALA A 104 19.43 8.42 -11.43
CA ALA A 104 20.11 9.65 -11.07
C ALA A 104 19.25 10.49 -10.11
N ALA A 105 19.88 11.36 -9.32
CA ALA A 105 19.16 12.25 -8.40
C ALA A 105 18.12 13.14 -9.12
N ARG A 106 18.41 13.53 -10.37
CA ARG A 106 17.47 14.30 -11.21
C ARG A 106 16.19 13.53 -11.52
N ASP A 107 16.26 12.20 -11.67
CA ASP A 107 15.11 11.38 -12.06
C ASP A 107 14.10 11.29 -10.90
N LEU A 108 14.59 11.38 -9.65
CA LEU A 108 13.76 11.44 -8.44
C LEU A 108 13.13 12.82 -8.20
N LEU A 109 13.70 13.87 -8.80
CA LEU A 109 13.27 15.26 -8.62
C LEU A 109 12.50 15.79 -9.84
N ASP A 110 12.32 14.98 -10.88
CA ASP A 110 11.61 15.38 -12.08
C ASP A 110 10.10 15.48 -11.81
N THR A 111 9.63 16.69 -11.57
CA THR A 111 8.21 16.99 -11.36
C THR A 111 7.40 17.09 -12.66
N SER A 112 7.98 16.70 -13.82
CA SER A 112 7.29 16.66 -15.10
C SER A 112 6.24 15.55 -15.13
N VAL A 113 5.07 15.84 -14.55
CA VAL A 113 3.91 14.96 -14.54
C VAL A 113 2.83 15.57 -15.42
N LYS A 114 2.28 14.77 -16.33
CA LYS A 114 1.12 15.18 -17.13
C LYS A 114 -0.09 15.31 -16.23
N GLY A 115 -0.72 16.47 -16.24
CA GLY A 115 -1.94 16.74 -15.48
C GLY A 115 -2.20 18.25 -15.38
N SER A 116 -3.32 18.60 -14.78
CA SER A 116 -3.66 19.98 -14.48
C SER A 116 -4.03 20.14 -13.00
N ILE A 117 -3.90 21.37 -12.50
CA ILE A 117 -4.42 21.74 -11.19
C ILE A 117 -5.87 22.17 -11.41
N THR A 118 -6.82 21.47 -10.80
CA THR A 118 -8.24 21.79 -10.95
C THR A 118 -8.84 22.35 -9.66
N GLU A 119 -9.86 23.22 -9.79
CA GLU A 119 -10.57 23.75 -8.63
C GLU A 119 -11.19 22.63 -7.78
N ASP A 120 -11.73 21.60 -8.43
CA ASP A 120 -12.29 20.42 -7.77
C ASP A 120 -11.21 19.62 -7.02
N GLY A 121 -10.01 19.50 -7.59
CA GLY A 121 -8.86 18.88 -6.93
C GLY A 121 -8.47 19.62 -5.65
N VAL A 122 -8.42 20.95 -5.69
CA VAL A 122 -8.12 21.79 -4.53
C VAL A 122 -9.23 21.69 -3.48
N LYS A 123 -10.50 21.82 -3.86
CA LYS A 123 -11.66 21.66 -2.96
C LYS A 123 -11.68 20.28 -2.29
N GLY A 124 -11.39 19.23 -3.04
CA GLY A 124 -11.29 17.87 -2.52
C GLY A 124 -10.15 17.70 -1.51
N ASN A 125 -9.00 18.34 -1.74
CA ASN A 125 -7.88 18.31 -0.81
C ASN A 125 -8.19 19.06 0.50
N VAL A 126 -8.81 20.25 0.40
CA VAL A 126 -9.21 21.03 1.57
C VAL A 126 -10.25 20.28 2.39
N SER A 127 -11.26 19.70 1.74
CA SER A 127 -12.31 18.91 2.41
C SER A 127 -11.72 17.71 3.14
N ALA A 128 -10.88 16.92 2.46
CA ALA A 128 -10.19 15.78 3.07
C ALA A 128 -9.31 16.18 4.26
N ALA A 129 -8.60 17.31 4.18
CA ALA A 129 -7.76 17.80 5.27
C ALA A 129 -8.60 18.24 6.49
N LEU A 130 -9.73 18.92 6.27
CA LEU A 130 -10.63 19.34 7.34
C LEU A 130 -11.31 18.14 8.00
N GLU A 131 -11.79 17.17 7.24
CA GLU A 131 -12.34 15.91 7.76
C GLU A 131 -11.29 15.15 8.59
N THR A 132 -10.05 15.10 8.09
CA THR A 132 -8.91 14.51 8.82
C THR A 132 -8.69 15.17 10.15
N LYS A 133 -8.58 16.50 10.15
CA LYS A 133 -8.37 17.28 11.36
C LYS A 133 -9.52 17.08 12.35
N ASN A 134 -10.76 17.21 11.89
CA ASN A 134 -11.94 17.09 12.75
C ASN A 134 -12.05 15.70 13.39
N SER A 135 -11.75 14.63 12.63
CA SER A 135 -11.76 13.28 13.21
C SER A 135 -10.63 13.07 14.21
N LEU A 136 -9.43 13.59 13.95
CA LEU A 136 -8.31 13.45 14.89
C LEU A 136 -8.58 14.12 16.24
N PHE A 137 -9.37 15.20 16.26
CA PHE A 137 -9.77 15.86 17.50
C PHE A 137 -10.94 15.17 18.22
N THR A 138 -11.77 14.40 17.51
CA THR A 138 -13.03 13.86 18.07
C THR A 138 -13.02 12.34 18.28
N ARG A 139 -12.09 11.61 17.67
CA ARG A 139 -12.01 10.15 17.70
C ARG A 139 -10.56 9.66 17.80
N PRO A 140 -10.31 8.46 18.35
CA PRO A 140 -9.01 7.82 18.24
C PRO A 140 -8.60 7.66 16.75
N PRO A 141 -7.30 7.62 16.43
CA PRO A 141 -6.79 7.77 15.07
C PRO A 141 -7.11 6.58 14.17
N SER A 142 -8.33 6.56 13.64
CA SER A 142 -8.80 5.66 12.59
C SER A 142 -9.87 6.37 11.77
N LEU A 143 -9.50 6.99 10.65
CA LEU A 143 -10.42 7.80 9.86
C LEU A 143 -10.79 7.18 8.49
N LEU A 144 -12.10 7.17 8.25
CA LEU A 144 -12.77 7.15 6.94
C LEU A 144 -12.79 8.55 6.31
N ILE A 145 -12.04 8.78 5.22
CA ILE A 145 -12.17 10.00 4.40
C ILE A 145 -12.96 9.61 3.14
N GLY A 146 -14.27 9.89 3.13
CA GLY A 146 -15.19 9.32 2.13
C GLY A 146 -15.30 7.79 2.23
N SER A 147 -15.75 7.12 1.16
CA SER A 147 -15.78 5.64 1.05
C SER A 147 -14.38 5.00 0.95
N LYS A 148 -13.37 5.58 1.62
CA LYS A 148 -12.00 5.08 1.76
C LYS A 148 -11.60 5.10 3.23
N GLN A 149 -11.36 3.93 3.83
CA GLN A 149 -11.03 3.80 5.25
C GLN A 149 -9.52 3.65 5.43
N CYS A 150 -9.03 4.32 6.47
CA CYS A 150 -8.01 3.77 7.35
C CYS A 150 -8.73 3.30 8.62
N VAL A 151 -8.88 1.99 8.85
CA VAL A 151 -9.42 1.48 10.13
C VAL A 151 -8.27 1.07 11.05
N SER A 152 -8.40 1.42 12.33
CA SER A 152 -8.20 0.50 13.44
C SER A 152 -9.48 0.56 14.30
N GLU A 153 -10.19 -0.56 14.45
CA GLU A 153 -11.51 -0.60 15.11
C GLU A 153 -11.41 -0.89 16.63
N THR A 154 -10.20 -0.89 17.18
CA THR A 154 -9.95 -1.31 18.58
C THR A 154 -9.02 -0.38 19.37
N GLY A 155 -8.60 0.77 18.83
CA GLY A 155 -7.51 1.52 19.46
C GLY A 155 -6.17 0.77 19.47
N LEU A 156 -6.09 -0.40 18.84
CA LEU A 156 -4.85 -1.09 18.49
C LEU A 156 -4.67 -0.97 16.98
N HIS A 157 -3.59 -0.30 16.58
CA HIS A 157 -3.15 -0.23 15.20
C HIS A 157 -2.84 -1.63 14.67
N SER A 158 -3.78 -2.26 13.95
CA SER A 158 -3.49 -3.46 13.18
C SER A 158 -3.24 -3.08 11.72
N HIS A 159 -2.07 -2.48 11.45
CA HIS A 159 -1.54 -2.47 10.09
C HIS A 159 -1.08 -3.90 9.78
N CYS A 160 -1.80 -4.60 8.89
CA CYS A 160 -1.37 -5.91 8.44
C CYS A 160 -0.25 -5.74 7.41
N SER A 161 0.99 -5.63 7.88
CA SER A 161 2.17 -5.74 7.03
C SER A 161 2.47 -7.22 6.78
N LEU A 162 2.40 -7.65 5.53
CA LEU A 162 2.88 -8.97 5.16
C LEU A 162 4.41 -8.91 5.05
N SER A 163 5.10 -9.41 6.08
CA SER A 163 6.53 -9.66 6.06
C SER A 163 6.74 -11.15 6.25
N PHE A 164 7.35 -11.82 5.27
CA PHE A 164 7.63 -13.25 5.35
C PHE A 164 8.90 -13.48 6.19
N PRO A 165 8.80 -14.13 7.37
CA PRO A 165 10.00 -14.58 8.09
C PRO A 165 10.67 -15.73 7.33
N ARG A 166 12.01 -15.82 7.46
CA ARG A 166 12.78 -16.99 7.00
C ARG A 166 12.18 -18.27 7.62
N SER A 167 11.78 -19.19 6.74
CA SER A 167 11.67 -20.64 6.99
C SER A 167 10.44 -21.24 7.72
N GLU A 168 9.34 -20.53 7.95
CA GLU A 168 8.09 -21.19 8.39
C GLU A 168 6.86 -20.71 7.60
N SER A 169 5.85 -21.59 7.53
CA SER A 169 4.54 -21.40 6.88
C SER A 169 3.98 -19.98 6.98
N PRO A 170 3.21 -19.46 6.00
CA PRO A 170 2.72 -18.09 5.96
C PRO A 170 1.90 -17.76 7.23
N LYS A 171 2.58 -17.14 8.21
CA LYS A 171 1.98 -16.63 9.44
C LYS A 171 1.69 -15.15 9.21
N TYR A 172 0.42 -14.78 9.30
CA TYR A 172 0.01 -13.39 9.41
C TYR A 172 0.78 -12.76 10.57
N THR A 173 1.69 -11.84 10.26
CA THR A 173 2.37 -11.06 11.31
C THR A 173 1.65 -9.73 11.41
N LEU A 174 0.66 -9.67 12.30
CA LEU A 174 0.15 -8.40 12.79
C LEU A 174 1.28 -7.79 13.63
N ILE A 175 1.93 -6.74 13.13
CA ILE A 175 2.90 -5.99 13.93
C ILE A 175 2.07 -5.23 14.98
N GLY A 176 1.91 -5.81 16.17
CA GLY A 176 1.15 -5.21 17.26
C GLY A 176 0.62 -6.16 18.36
N GLU A 177 0.65 -7.49 18.18
CA GLU A 177 0.23 -8.42 19.24
C GLU A 177 1.37 -9.37 19.64
N GLU A 178 1.75 -9.31 20.92
CA GLU A 178 2.45 -10.40 21.58
C GLU A 178 1.60 -11.67 21.51
N PHE A 179 2.28 -12.74 21.15
CA PHE A 179 1.81 -14.11 21.10
C PHE A 179 1.31 -14.55 22.49
N GLN A 180 0.02 -14.40 22.80
CA GLN A 180 -0.59 -15.18 23.88
C GLN A 180 -0.87 -16.59 23.35
N SER A 181 0.17 -17.42 23.40
CA SER A 181 -0.01 -18.87 23.44
C SER A 181 -0.72 -19.23 24.75
N ALA A 182 -2.02 -19.46 24.69
CA ALA A 182 -2.71 -20.26 25.69
C ALA A 182 -3.08 -21.58 25.03
N GLU A 183 -2.33 -22.62 25.43
CA GLU A 183 -2.60 -24.02 25.21
C GLU A 183 -4.09 -24.32 25.38
N ARG A 184 -4.69 -25.00 24.40
CA ARG A 184 -5.89 -25.78 24.64
C ARG A 184 -5.57 -27.23 24.34
N THR A 185 -4.87 -27.85 25.28
CA THR A 185 -4.84 -29.29 25.50
C THR A 185 -5.93 -29.66 26.49
N SER A 186 -6.56 -30.82 26.22
CA SER A 186 -7.67 -31.51 26.92
C SER A 186 -9.07 -30.87 26.84
#